data_AF-A0A350WVP3-F1
#
_entry.id   AF-A0A350WVP3-F1
#
_cell.length_a   1.000
_cell.length_b   1.000
_cell.length_c   1.000
_cell.angle_alpha   90.00
_cell.angle_beta   90.00
_cell.angle_gamma   90.00
#
_symmetry.space_group_name_H-M   'P 1'
#
loop_
_entity.id
_entity.type
_entity.pdbx_description
1 polymer ?
#
loop_
_entity_poly.entity_id
_entity_poly.type
_entity_poly.pdbx_seq_one_letter_code
_entity_poly.pdbx_strand_id
1 'polypeptide(L)'
;MQTKPLTLEQQNWLRVNAYLPSILILVLLGALGGIFLCLLINFAGSLFVQILASIAGLIALFVLIVTGIHVRNNLLDMHDGVTQVRVERLTGKRETGRAPKTYYIEFENAGSIIVTGEVYEKLEQGQTYKITFSPRTRHGWDVEPQP
;
A
#
# COMPACT_ATOMS: atom_id res chain seq x y z
N MET A 1 13.07 -19.01 -9.58
CA MET A 1 12.01 -17.97 -9.67
C MET A 1 12.27 -17.18 -10.93
N GLN A 2 11.27 -17.00 -11.78
CA GLN A 2 11.43 -16.22 -13.00
C GLN A 2 11.17 -14.74 -12.68
N THR A 3 11.97 -13.84 -13.24
CA THR A 3 11.81 -12.40 -13.09
C THR A 3 11.57 -11.76 -14.45
N LYS A 4 10.74 -10.71 -14.50
CA LYS A 4 10.54 -9.88 -15.69
C LYS A 4 10.88 -8.43 -15.36
N PRO A 5 11.48 -7.66 -16.30
CA PRO A 5 11.69 -6.24 -16.08
C PRO A 5 10.35 -5.50 -15.93
N LEU A 6 10.32 -4.47 -15.08
CA LEU A 6 9.17 -3.58 -14.94
C LEU A 6 8.95 -2.79 -16.23
N THR A 7 7.71 -2.71 -16.69
CA THR A 7 7.32 -1.84 -17.81
C THR A 7 7.31 -0.38 -17.37
N LEU A 8 7.34 0.54 -18.35
CA LEU A 8 7.28 1.99 -18.08
C LEU A 8 6.01 2.37 -17.29
N GLU A 9 4.88 1.77 -17.62
CA GLU A 9 3.61 2.01 -16.93
C GLU A 9 3.66 1.53 -15.48
N GLN A 10 4.24 0.36 -15.22
CA GLN A 10 4.40 -0.17 -13.86
C GLN A 10 5.32 0.71 -13.02
N GLN A 11 6.42 1.21 -13.59
CA GLN A 11 7.31 2.16 -12.92
C GLN A 11 6.62 3.49 -12.61
N ASN A 12 5.84 4.02 -13.56
CA ASN A 12 5.07 5.26 -13.35
C ASN A 12 4.02 5.08 -12.26
N TRP A 13 3.33 3.94 -12.23
CA TRP A 13 2.36 3.64 -11.17
C TRP A 13 3.04 3.58 -9.80
N LEU A 14 4.17 2.88 -9.67
CA LEU A 14 4.94 2.81 -8.42
C LEU A 14 5.40 4.19 -7.96
N ARG A 15 5.83 5.05 -8.89
CA ARG A 15 6.24 6.43 -8.62
C ARG A 15 5.07 7.26 -8.09
N VAL A 16 3.92 7.22 -8.77
CA VAL A 16 2.72 7.96 -8.34
C VAL A 16 2.27 7.48 -6.97
N ASN A 17 2.22 6.16 -6.73
CA ASN A 17 1.80 5.60 -5.46
C ASN A 17 2.79 5.79 -4.30
N ALA A 18 4.08 6.00 -4.60
CA ALA A 18 5.05 6.40 -3.59
C ALA A 18 4.85 7.87 -3.19
N TYR A 19 4.77 8.79 -4.15
CA TYR A 19 4.85 10.22 -3.85
C TYR A 19 3.50 10.87 -3.56
N LEU A 20 2.43 10.54 -4.30
CA LEU A 20 1.16 11.25 -4.20
C LEU A 20 0.52 11.11 -2.79
N PRO A 21 0.37 9.91 -2.21
CA PRO A 21 -0.18 9.78 -0.86
C PRO A 21 0.71 10.47 0.19
N SER A 22 2.02 10.39 0.02
CA SER A 22 3.00 10.99 0.94
C SER A 22 2.91 12.51 0.98
N ILE A 23 2.79 13.14 -0.19
CA ILE A 23 2.61 14.61 -0.29
C ILE A 23 1.29 15.01 0.38
N LEU A 24 0.19 14.31 0.10
CA LEU A 24 -1.11 14.59 0.71
C LEU A 24 -1.07 14.47 2.24
N ILE A 25 -0.43 13.41 2.76
CA ILE A 25 -0.26 13.21 4.20
C ILE A 25 0.59 14.31 4.82
N LEU A 26 1.70 14.71 4.18
CA LEU A 26 2.55 15.80 4.69
C LEU A 26 1.82 17.14 4.74
N VAL A 27 1.04 17.48 3.69
CA VAL A 27 0.23 18.70 3.67
C VAL A 27 -0.82 18.67 4.77
N LEU A 28 -1.53 17.55 4.93
CA LEU A 28 -2.54 17.39 5.97
C LEU A 28 -1.94 17.49 7.38
N LEU A 29 -0.81 16.82 7.63
CA LEU A 29 -0.11 16.87 8.91
C LEU A 29 0.43 18.28 9.20
N GLY A 30 0.91 19.00 8.18
CA GLY A 30 1.32 20.40 8.32
C GLY A 30 0.16 21.31 8.73
N ALA A 31 -1.00 21.18 8.07
CA ALA A 31 -2.19 21.95 8.40
C ALA A 31 -2.70 21.63 9.82
N LEU A 32 -2.82 20.35 10.16
CA LEU A 32 -3.23 19.91 11.50
C LEU A 32 -2.23 20.34 12.57
N GLY A 33 -0.93 20.20 12.31
CA GLY A 33 0.15 20.61 13.20
C GLY A 33 0.09 22.12 13.50
N GLY A 34 -0.19 22.95 12.50
CA GLY A 34 -0.38 24.39 12.69
C GLY A 34 -1.58 24.71 13.61
N ILE A 35 -2.73 24.06 13.39
CA ILE A 35 -3.91 24.22 14.26
C ILE A 35 -3.59 23.80 15.69
N PHE A 36 -2.94 22.66 15.87
CA PHE A 36 -2.55 22.14 17.18
C PHE A 36 -1.55 23.06 17.89
N LEU A 37 -0.58 23.62 17.18
CA LEU A 37 0.38 24.57 17.74
C LEU A 37 -0.33 25.84 18.25
N CYS A 38 -1.27 26.38 17.48
CA CYS A 38 -2.09 27.52 17.91
C CYS A 38 -2.89 27.19 19.18
N LEU A 39 -3.49 26.00 19.27
CA LEU A 39 -4.23 25.58 20.47
C LEU A 39 -3.30 25.43 21.68
N LEU A 40 -2.10 24.87 21.49
CA LEU A 40 -1.12 24.72 22.58
C LEU A 40 -0.65 26.07 23.11
N ILE A 41 -0.40 27.06 22.25
CA ILE A 41 0.03 28.40 22.68
C ILE A 41 -1.06 29.09 23.52
N ASN A 42 -2.32 29.03 23.06
CA ASN A 42 -3.43 29.73 23.72
C ASN A 42 -3.94 29.02 24.99
N PHE A 43 -3.76 27.71 25.09
CA PHE A 43 -4.27 26.88 26.19
C PHE A 43 -3.19 26.06 26.88
N ALA A 44 -1.94 26.53 26.87
CA ALA A 44 -0.77 25.84 27.41
C ALA A 44 -0.94 25.38 28.86
N GLY A 45 -1.71 26.11 29.68
CA GLY A 45 -1.96 25.77 31.08
C GLY A 45 -2.95 24.63 31.31
N SER A 46 -3.65 24.15 30.27
CA SER A 46 -4.64 23.08 30.41
C SER A 46 -4.00 21.70 30.21
N LEU A 47 -3.96 20.90 31.29
CA LEU A 47 -3.50 19.50 31.25
C LEU A 47 -4.25 18.68 30.19
N PHE A 48 -5.54 18.93 30.00
CA PHE A 48 -6.35 18.24 28.99
C PHE A 48 -5.81 18.47 27.57
N VAL A 49 -5.45 19.72 27.24
CA VAL A 49 -4.92 20.08 25.92
C VAL A 49 -3.54 19.45 25.70
N GLN A 50 -2.70 19.40 26.74
CA GLN A 50 -1.38 18.76 26.66
C GLN A 50 -1.47 17.25 26.40
N ILE A 51 -2.38 16.54 27.09
CA ILE A 51 -2.60 15.11 26.88
C ILE A 51 -3.09 14.85 25.46
N LEU A 52 -4.09 15.61 25.00
CA LEU A 52 -4.65 15.45 23.67
C LEU A 52 -3.62 15.73 22.56
N ALA A 53 -2.78 16.76 22.74
CA ALA A 53 -1.67 17.04 21.83
C ALA A 53 -0.62 15.93 21.81
N SER A 54 -0.30 15.34 22.95
CA SER A 54 0.65 14.22 23.04
C SER A 54 0.13 12.98 22.30
N ILE A 55 -1.15 12.64 22.48
CA ILE A 55 -1.79 11.53 21.76
C ILE A 55 -1.80 11.80 20.25
N ALA A 56 -2.18 13.01 19.83
CA ALA A 56 -2.16 13.40 18.42
C ALA A 56 -0.76 13.31 17.81
N GLY A 57 0.27 13.73 18.56
CA GLY A 57 1.68 13.60 18.15
C GLY A 57 2.12 12.15 17.97
N LEU A 58 1.73 11.25 18.87
CA LEU A 58 2.01 9.81 18.74
C LEU A 58 1.31 9.19 17.52
N ILE A 59 0.05 9.56 17.27
CA ILE A 59 -0.68 9.10 16.09
C ILE A 59 -0.01 9.62 14.81
N ALA A 60 0.39 10.90 14.78
CA ALA A 60 1.10 11.48 13.64
C ALA A 60 2.43 10.76 13.38
N LEU A 61 3.20 10.48 14.42
CA LEU A 61 4.45 9.72 14.31
C LEU A 61 4.21 8.31 13.73
N PHE A 62 3.18 7.60 14.22
CA PHE A 62 2.82 6.29 13.70
C PHE A 62 2.45 6.36 12.21
N VAL A 63 1.63 7.34 11.82
CA VAL A 63 1.27 7.57 10.40
C VAL A 63 2.50 7.82 9.55
N LEU A 64 3.46 8.63 10.03
CA LEU A 64 4.72 8.89 9.31
C LEU A 64 5.57 7.63 9.15
N ILE A 65 5.65 6.76 10.17
CA ILE A 65 6.38 5.49 10.08
C ILE A 65 5.74 4.57 9.02
N VAL A 66 4.43 4.37 9.08
CA VAL A 66 3.71 3.53 8.11
C VAL A 66 3.86 4.09 6.70
N THR A 67 3.75 5.41 6.53
CA THR A 67 3.96 6.08 5.24
C THR A 67 5.39 5.90 4.73
N GLY A 68 6.39 6.03 5.61
CA GLY A 68 7.79 5.81 5.26
C GLY A 68 8.07 4.38 4.78
N ILE A 69 7.48 3.38 5.44
CA ILE A 69 7.56 1.97 5.02
C ILE A 69 6.91 1.78 3.63
N HIS A 70 5.73 2.37 3.42
CA HIS A 70 5.03 2.33 2.14
C HIS A 70 5.88 2.91 1.00
N VAL A 71 6.42 4.12 1.18
CA VAL A 71 7.31 4.77 0.21
C VAL A 71 8.54 3.91 -0.06
N ARG A 72 9.19 3.43 0.99
CA ARG A 72 10.39 2.58 0.89
C ARG A 72 10.11 1.34 0.05
N ASN A 73 8.98 0.65 0.27
CA ASN A 73 8.66 -0.56 -0.48
C ASN A 73 8.45 -0.28 -1.97
N ASN A 74 7.75 0.82 -2.31
CA ASN A 74 7.56 1.23 -3.70
C ASN A 74 8.88 1.62 -4.38
N LEU A 75 9.73 2.38 -3.68
CA LEU A 75 11.04 2.78 -4.21
C LEU A 75 11.98 1.60 -4.38
N LEU A 76 11.97 0.63 -3.47
CA LEU A 76 12.79 -0.58 -3.59
C LEU A 76 12.31 -1.46 -4.74
N ASP A 77 11.00 -1.62 -4.95
CA ASP A 77 10.48 -2.35 -6.10
C ASP A 77 10.83 -1.64 -7.43
N MET A 78 10.82 -0.30 -7.45
CA MET A 78 11.24 0.49 -8.60
C MET A 78 12.76 0.41 -8.84
N HIS A 79 13.57 0.44 -7.79
CA HIS A 79 15.03 0.34 -7.85
C HIS A 79 15.47 -1.03 -8.37
N ASP A 80 14.86 -2.11 -7.86
CA ASP A 80 15.17 -3.47 -8.31
C ASP A 80 14.73 -3.68 -9.76
N GLY A 81 13.75 -2.90 -10.24
CA GLY A 81 13.39 -2.87 -11.65
C GLY A 81 12.71 -4.16 -12.14
N VAL A 82 12.34 -5.06 -11.23
CA VAL A 82 11.88 -6.41 -11.57
C VAL A 82 10.58 -6.79 -10.87
N THR A 83 9.77 -7.54 -11.60
CA THR A 83 8.59 -8.26 -11.10
C THR A 83 8.92 -9.74 -10.98
N GLN A 84 8.30 -10.41 -10.01
CA GLN A 84 8.39 -11.86 -9.87
C GLN A 84 7.26 -12.52 -10.65
N VAL A 85 7.62 -13.56 -11.39
CA VAL A 85 6.69 -14.42 -12.10
C VAL A 85 6.68 -15.79 -11.42
N ARG A 86 5.50 -16.24 -11.01
CA ARG A 86 5.29 -17.56 -10.41
C ARG A 86 4.04 -18.21 -10.94
N VAL A 87 4.01 -19.53 -10.89
CA VAL A 87 2.85 -20.35 -11.19
C VAL A 87 2.36 -20.90 -9.87
N GLU A 88 1.15 -20.52 -9.47
CA GLU A 88 0.62 -20.88 -8.16
C GLU A 88 -0.89 -21.14 -8.24
N ARG A 89 -1.36 -22.00 -7.35
CA ARG A 89 -2.79 -22.27 -7.19
C ARG A 89 -3.45 -21.20 -6.34
N LEU A 90 -4.58 -20.69 -6.81
CA LEU A 90 -5.40 -19.75 -6.07
C LEU A 90 -6.16 -20.48 -4.95
N THR A 91 -5.89 -20.12 -3.70
CA THR A 91 -6.51 -20.73 -2.52
C THR A 91 -7.67 -19.91 -1.99
N GLY A 92 -7.61 -18.59 -2.13
CA GLY A 92 -8.57 -17.69 -1.50
C GLY A 92 -8.77 -16.37 -2.22
N LYS A 93 -9.91 -15.74 -1.95
CA LYS A 93 -10.29 -14.43 -2.46
C LYS A 93 -10.91 -13.63 -1.32
N ARG A 94 -10.43 -12.41 -1.10
CA ARG A 94 -10.90 -11.50 -0.05
C ARG A 94 -11.01 -10.09 -0.58
N GLU A 95 -12.06 -9.37 -0.20
CA GLU A 95 -12.19 -7.94 -0.47
C GLU A 95 -12.40 -7.15 0.83
N THR A 96 -12.01 -5.87 0.82
CA THR A 96 -12.34 -4.95 1.92
C THR A 96 -13.77 -4.44 1.76
N GLY A 97 -14.54 -4.40 2.85
CA GLY A 97 -15.92 -3.91 2.82
C GLY A 97 -16.07 -2.38 2.68
N ARG A 98 -14.99 -1.60 2.81
CA ARG A 98 -15.01 -0.13 2.67
C ARG A 98 -14.58 0.30 1.26
N ALA A 99 -15.22 1.33 0.73
CA ALA A 99 -14.85 1.96 -0.54
C ALA A 99 -13.65 2.92 -0.35
N PRO A 100 -12.68 2.96 -1.29
CA PRO A 100 -12.55 2.06 -2.44
C PRO A 100 -12.16 0.64 -2.01
N LYS A 101 -12.79 -0.37 -2.63
CA LYS A 101 -12.53 -1.77 -2.32
C LYS A 101 -11.10 -2.14 -2.74
N THR A 102 -10.38 -2.81 -1.86
CA THR A 102 -9.11 -3.47 -2.17
C THR A 102 -9.36 -4.96 -2.30
N TYR A 103 -8.92 -5.54 -3.41
CA TYR A 103 -9.12 -6.95 -3.74
C TYR A 103 -7.83 -7.72 -3.51
N TYR A 104 -7.90 -8.69 -2.61
CA TYR A 104 -6.83 -9.57 -2.22
C TYR A 104 -7.10 -10.97 -2.76
N ILE A 105 -6.09 -11.56 -3.38
CA ILE A 105 -6.10 -12.95 -3.80
C ILE A 105 -4.99 -13.69 -3.07
N GLU A 106 -5.29 -14.89 -2.58
CA GLU A 106 -4.35 -15.70 -1.81
C GLU A 106 -3.89 -16.88 -2.66
N PHE A 107 -2.58 -17.03 -2.76
CA PHE A 107 -1.92 -18.14 -3.44
C PHE A 107 -1.16 -19.00 -2.43
N GLU A 108 -1.06 -20.29 -2.73
CA GLU A 108 -0.50 -21.30 -1.84
C GLU A 108 0.89 -20.93 -1.29
N ASN A 109 1.86 -20.57 -2.15
CA ASN A 109 3.21 -20.22 -1.70
C ASN A 109 3.57 -18.73 -1.88
N ALA A 110 2.83 -17.99 -2.70
CA ALA A 110 3.10 -16.56 -2.91
C ALA A 110 2.43 -15.66 -1.86
N GLY A 111 1.45 -16.19 -1.12
CA GLY A 111 0.69 -15.46 -0.11
C GLY A 111 -0.36 -14.53 -0.72
N SER A 112 -0.69 -13.45 -0.01
CA SER A 112 -1.70 -12.48 -0.43
C SER A 112 -1.12 -11.47 -1.43
N ILE A 113 -1.82 -11.27 -2.54
CA ILE A 113 -1.48 -10.34 -3.62
C ILE A 113 -2.67 -9.42 -3.86
N ILE A 114 -2.40 -8.14 -4.06
CA ILE A 114 -3.42 -7.12 -4.35
C ILE A 114 -3.61 -7.04 -5.86
N VAL A 115 -4.85 -7.18 -6.31
CA VAL A 115 -5.22 -7.08 -7.74
C VAL A 115 -6.33 -6.06 -7.96
N THR A 116 -6.60 -5.73 -9.23
CA THR A 116 -7.75 -4.93 -9.60
C THR A 116 -9.05 -5.72 -9.47
N GLY A 117 -10.18 -5.02 -9.32
CA GLY A 117 -11.50 -5.66 -9.23
C GLY A 117 -11.84 -6.49 -10.47
N GLU A 118 -11.48 -6.00 -11.65
CA GLU A 118 -11.69 -6.70 -12.92
C GLU A 118 -10.96 -8.04 -12.99
N VAL A 119 -9.71 -8.09 -12.49
CA VAL A 119 -8.94 -9.34 -12.40
C VAL A 119 -9.56 -10.22 -11.32
N TYR A 120 -9.87 -9.67 -10.15
CA TYR A 120 -10.46 -10.40 -9.05
C TYR A 120 -11.73 -11.15 -9.47
N GLU A 121 -12.64 -10.53 -10.20
CA GLU A 121 -13.90 -11.16 -10.62
C GLU A 121 -13.71 -12.34 -11.56
N LYS A 122 -12.68 -12.30 -12.43
CA LYS A 122 -12.40 -13.35 -13.43
C LYS A 122 -11.71 -14.59 -12.86
N LEU A 123 -11.13 -14.49 -11.66
CA LEU A 123 -10.36 -15.59 -11.08
C LEU A 123 -11.26 -16.58 -10.33
N GLU A 124 -11.12 -17.85 -10.66
CA GLU A 124 -11.75 -18.98 -9.98
C GLU A 124 -10.81 -19.62 -8.96
N GLN A 125 -11.33 -19.88 -7.76
CA GLN A 125 -10.59 -20.56 -6.70
C GLN A 125 -10.29 -22.01 -7.09
N GLY A 126 -9.15 -22.51 -6.65
CA GLY A 126 -8.69 -23.87 -6.94
C GLY A 126 -7.95 -24.01 -8.26
N GLN A 127 -7.99 -23.01 -9.16
CA GLN A 127 -7.27 -23.01 -10.43
C GLN A 127 -5.82 -22.52 -10.27
N THR A 128 -4.97 -22.89 -11.25
CA THR A 128 -3.56 -22.50 -11.29
C THR A 128 -3.37 -21.31 -12.23
N TYR A 129 -2.65 -20.30 -11.74
CA TYR A 129 -2.38 -19.09 -12.51
C TYR A 129 -0.91 -18.77 -12.52
N LYS A 130 -0.48 -18.20 -13.65
CA LYS A 130 0.82 -17.54 -13.77
C LYS A 130 0.65 -16.08 -13.36
N ILE A 131 1.18 -15.75 -12.19
CA ILE A 131 1.12 -14.42 -11.58
C ILE A 131 2.40 -13.65 -11.83
N THR A 132 2.27 -12.38 -12.23
CA THR A 132 3.36 -11.41 -12.28
C THR A 132 3.09 -10.33 -11.23
N PHE A 133 3.97 -10.18 -10.24
CA PHE A 133 3.74 -9.27 -9.12
C PHE A 133 5.01 -8.59 -8.62
N SER A 134 4.82 -7.45 -7.94
CA SER A 134 5.91 -6.73 -7.26
C SER A 134 6.27 -7.37 -5.92
N PRO A 135 7.56 -7.68 -5.64
CA PRO A 135 7.94 -8.46 -4.46
C PRO A 135 7.57 -7.85 -3.11
N ARG A 136 7.70 -6.53 -2.95
CA ARG A 136 7.50 -5.87 -1.64
C ARG A 136 6.12 -5.26 -1.50
N THR A 137 5.67 -4.55 -2.53
CA THR A 137 4.32 -3.96 -2.57
C THR A 137 3.21 -5.00 -2.75
N ARG A 138 3.56 -6.23 -3.16
CA ARG A 138 2.62 -7.34 -3.40
C ARG A 138 1.49 -6.98 -4.37
N HIS A 139 1.75 -6.02 -5.26
CA HIS A 139 0.82 -5.64 -6.30
C HIS A 139 0.93 -6.63 -7.46
N GLY A 140 -0.19 -7.26 -7.83
CA GLY A 140 -0.32 -8.14 -8.97
C GLY A 140 -0.54 -7.33 -10.24
N TRP A 141 0.43 -7.40 -11.15
CA TRP A 141 0.40 -6.70 -12.43
C TRP A 141 -0.36 -7.47 -13.50
N ASP A 142 -0.23 -8.79 -13.47
CA ASP A 142 -0.82 -9.67 -14.47
C ASP A 142 -1.07 -11.06 -13.88
N VAL A 143 -2.17 -11.68 -14.31
CA VAL A 143 -2.60 -13.02 -13.85
C VAL A 143 -3.17 -13.76 -15.05
N GLU A 144 -2.37 -14.69 -15.59
CA GLU A 144 -2.75 -15.50 -16.75
C GLU A 144 -3.21 -16.90 -16.28
N PRO A 145 -4.35 -17.43 -16.76
CA PRO A 145 -4.73 -18.81 -16.48
C PRO A 145 -3.72 -19.76 -17.12
N GLN A 146 -3.34 -20.80 -16.38
CA GLN A 146 -2.48 -21.85 -16.92
C GLN A 146 -3.35 -23.07 -17.29
N PRO A 147 -3.18 -23.64 -18.49
CA PRO A 147 -3.89 -24.85 -18.89
C PRO A 147 -3.54 -26.06 -18.03
#